data_AF-A0A917YBZ6-F1
#
_entry.id   AF-A0A917YBZ6-F1
#
_cell.length_a   1.000
_cell.length_b   1.000
_cell.length_c   1.000
_cell.angle_alpha   90.00
_cell.angle_beta   90.00
_cell.angle_gamma   90.00
#
_symmetry.space_group_name_H-M   'P 1'
#
loop_
_entity.id
_entity.type
_entity.pdbx_description
1 polymer ?
#
loop_
_entity_poly.entity_id
_entity_poly.type
_entity_poly.pdbx_seq_one_letter_code
_entity_poly.pdbx_strand_id
1 'polypeptide(L)'
;MRMIYADRGPSPLDSGKPGAADRDSTFGWWGAFSIQKFVNQNPLSHTHEDATGWLAYLQQFYDRNFWFADGGVQVWAYEETYDNWQDRYGVDAVVAVYHSGHGGMDGNGVFFAPLGAVWDGRSDAISNRMGFGNEKANYVFWSTCNSLRVLDGHTPVRTWAGPNLGSRMIFGFETTSIDSPDYGKKFWEKWRAGQTFCDAWLNASWDIYHGQAPSVCATGPTQAEATNRLNSERTFFREHVSDAWYAWRWYYARSSLREAATAVPEQTVQLAPRDPSAELARLGQAASFPAAALQEVQVERQGVLSANSGDRYVATAPLAARWVKLAEANHRNTARLDTDRAVELARAFAEQHADGAELIADGVHDLWQNSGTMDGSQLGEPVSLQTHVTFRQAFDGVPVITPGRGEIRVALDNDGTVVQAHLSTREATGSTRTPSSVVSPPSGQGTRAAAAPLPRDPAESLAAAQLRLVQHLAVVGSDEQRSAAEIHEQLEIRDVPGTLQVGYEIEGNEAFPAARKLIEIGQQDSMYKTQRWVVAPLAR
;
A
#
# COMPACT_ATOMS: atom_id res chain seq x y z
N MET A 1 33.57 -26.94 5.90
CA MET A 1 34.07 -25.84 6.77
C MET A 1 32.85 -25.00 7.20
N ARG A 2 32.91 -24.24 8.31
CA ARG A 2 31.74 -23.56 8.91
C ARG A 2 31.11 -22.47 8.02
N MET A 3 29.83 -22.19 8.25
CA MET A 3 29.04 -21.06 7.70
C MET A 3 28.99 -19.86 8.66
N ILE A 4 28.21 -18.83 8.27
CA ILE A 4 27.81 -17.60 9.00
C ILE A 4 28.88 -16.49 8.86
N TYR A 5 28.61 -15.24 8.48
CA TYR A 5 27.40 -14.37 8.39
C TYR A 5 27.05 -14.03 6.90
N ALA A 6 25.95 -13.39 6.46
CA ALA A 6 24.63 -13.00 7.02
C ALA A 6 23.58 -12.94 5.86
N ASP A 7 22.35 -12.46 6.11
CA ASP A 7 21.20 -12.63 5.20
C ASP A 7 21.02 -11.58 4.07
N ARG A 8 21.48 -12.00 2.88
CA ARG A 8 21.07 -11.58 1.52
C ARG A 8 21.74 -10.33 0.96
N GLY A 9 22.74 -10.61 0.12
CA GLY A 9 23.55 -9.65 -0.63
C GLY A 9 25.02 -9.74 -0.20
N PRO A 10 25.98 -10.04 -1.10
CA PRO A 10 27.39 -10.01 -0.74
C PRO A 10 27.81 -8.57 -0.42
N SER A 11 28.57 -8.39 0.66
CA SER A 11 29.02 -7.08 1.15
C SER A 11 29.62 -6.24 0.00
N PRO A 12 29.34 -4.92 -0.08
CA PRO A 12 30.02 -4.05 -1.05
C PRO A 12 31.55 -4.09 -0.90
N LEU A 13 32.06 -4.47 0.28
CA LEU A 13 33.49 -4.50 0.60
C LEU A 13 34.19 -5.84 0.28
N ASP A 14 33.48 -6.86 -0.19
CA ASP A 14 34.09 -8.14 -0.57
C ASP A 14 34.76 -8.05 -1.95
N SER A 15 36.09 -8.11 -1.98
CA SER A 15 36.97 -7.93 -3.15
C SER A 15 36.91 -9.07 -4.20
N GLY A 16 35.83 -9.85 -4.24
CA GLY A 16 35.65 -11.04 -5.08
C GLY A 16 34.59 -10.90 -6.18
N LYS A 17 34.01 -9.71 -6.37
CA LYS A 17 32.97 -9.48 -7.39
C LYS A 17 33.62 -9.30 -8.78
N PRO A 18 33.14 -9.98 -9.84
CA PRO A 18 33.53 -9.65 -11.21
C PRO A 18 33.14 -8.20 -11.51
N GLY A 19 34.07 -7.43 -12.10
CA GLY A 19 33.83 -6.03 -12.45
C GLY A 19 32.72 -5.88 -13.49
N ALA A 20 32.19 -4.65 -13.61
CA ALA A 20 31.01 -4.38 -14.44
C ALA A 20 31.16 -4.78 -15.92
N ALA A 21 32.39 -4.91 -16.43
CA ALA A 21 32.72 -5.23 -17.82
C ALA A 21 32.33 -6.66 -18.27
N ASP A 22 32.25 -7.65 -17.38
CA ASP A 22 32.09 -9.06 -17.75
C ASP A 22 30.63 -9.54 -17.89
N ARG A 23 29.64 -8.65 -17.77
CA ARG A 23 28.21 -9.00 -17.81
C ARG A 23 27.35 -7.92 -18.47
N ASP A 24 27.09 -8.10 -19.77
CA ASP A 24 26.46 -7.11 -20.65
C ASP A 24 24.91 -7.23 -20.74
N SER A 25 24.27 -6.12 -21.11
CA SER A 25 22.91 -5.94 -21.68
C SER A 25 21.62 -5.92 -20.84
N THR A 26 21.50 -6.43 -19.59
CA THR A 26 20.19 -6.43 -18.87
C THR A 26 20.17 -5.85 -17.44
N PHE A 27 21.30 -5.34 -16.93
CA PHE A 27 21.42 -4.91 -15.53
C PHE A 27 20.83 -3.52 -15.21
N GLY A 28 20.63 -3.25 -13.92
CA GLY A 28 20.26 -1.93 -13.40
C GLY A 28 18.79 -1.53 -13.57
N TRP A 29 17.85 -2.48 -13.67
CA TRP A 29 16.41 -2.15 -13.74
C TRP A 29 15.78 -1.92 -12.37
N TRP A 30 15.98 -2.81 -11.40
CA TRP A 30 15.39 -2.66 -10.07
C TRP A 30 16.21 -3.26 -8.93
N GLY A 31 16.07 -2.64 -7.77
CA GLY A 31 16.62 -3.11 -6.50
C GLY A 31 15.69 -2.75 -5.34
N ALA A 32 15.91 -3.37 -4.18
CA ALA A 32 15.12 -3.07 -2.99
C ALA A 32 15.94 -3.08 -1.70
N PHE A 33 15.42 -2.35 -0.72
CA PHE A 33 15.87 -2.32 0.67
C PHE A 33 14.68 -2.66 1.56
N SER A 34 14.85 -3.56 2.54
CA SER A 34 13.81 -3.82 3.53
C SER A 34 14.37 -4.03 4.93
N ILE A 35 13.90 -3.25 5.89
CA ILE A 35 14.45 -3.24 7.24
C ILE A 35 13.34 -3.61 8.22
N GLN A 36 13.51 -4.74 8.92
CA GLN A 36 12.73 -5.12 10.09
C GLN A 36 13.50 -4.81 11.37
N LYS A 37 14.83 -4.96 11.34
CA LYS A 37 15.74 -4.73 12.46
C LYS A 37 16.52 -3.44 12.27
N PHE A 38 16.23 -2.45 13.10
CA PHE A 38 16.88 -1.14 13.08
C PHE A 38 17.96 -1.05 14.17
N VAL A 39 18.96 -0.18 13.96
CA VAL A 39 19.99 0.11 14.99
C VAL A 39 19.36 0.78 16.21
N ASN A 40 18.58 1.83 15.96
CA ASN A 40 18.17 2.83 16.94
C ASN A 40 16.64 3.03 17.03
N GLN A 41 15.85 2.21 16.34
CA GLN A 41 14.37 2.29 16.32
C GLN A 41 13.71 0.95 16.69
N ASN A 42 12.42 1.02 17.00
CA ASN A 42 11.57 -0.15 17.20
C ASN A 42 11.53 -1.05 15.95
N PRO A 43 11.39 -2.38 16.10
CA PRO A 43 11.32 -3.28 14.96
C PRO A 43 10.02 -3.14 14.16
N LEU A 44 10.12 -3.41 12.86
CA LEU A 44 8.99 -3.69 11.96
C LEU A 44 8.94 -5.20 11.68
N SER A 45 7.86 -5.70 11.07
CA SER A 45 7.73 -7.16 10.77
C SER A 45 7.09 -7.51 9.44
N HIS A 46 6.81 -6.54 8.57
CA HIS A 46 6.26 -6.83 7.24
C HIS A 46 7.04 -6.19 6.09
N THR A 47 8.11 -5.44 6.35
CA THR A 47 8.88 -4.76 5.30
C THR A 47 9.60 -5.72 4.34
N HIS A 48 10.00 -6.90 4.81
CA HIS A 48 10.56 -7.95 3.95
C HIS A 48 9.50 -8.54 3.00
N GLU A 49 8.32 -8.84 3.51
CA GLU A 49 7.18 -9.34 2.74
C GLU A 49 6.68 -8.29 1.74
N ASP A 50 6.64 -7.02 2.15
CA ASP A 50 6.25 -5.87 1.33
C ASP A 50 7.19 -5.69 0.12
N ALA A 51 8.50 -5.58 0.38
CA ALA A 51 9.52 -5.54 -0.66
C ALA A 51 9.55 -6.83 -1.51
N THR A 52 9.25 -8.00 -0.93
CA THR A 52 9.09 -9.26 -1.67
C THR A 52 7.89 -9.19 -2.61
N GLY A 53 6.77 -8.62 -2.18
CA GLY A 53 5.58 -8.41 -2.98
C GLY A 53 5.83 -7.51 -4.19
N TRP A 54 6.67 -6.48 -4.01
CA TRP A 54 7.11 -5.62 -5.12
C TRP A 54 8.07 -6.34 -6.08
N LEU A 55 9.11 -6.99 -5.56
CA LEU A 55 10.12 -7.68 -6.37
C LEU A 55 9.56 -8.89 -7.14
N ALA A 56 8.68 -9.69 -6.53
CA ALA A 56 8.19 -10.94 -7.11
C ALA A 56 7.36 -10.75 -8.40
N TYR A 57 6.82 -9.55 -8.63
CA TYR A 57 6.24 -9.20 -9.92
C TYR A 57 7.32 -8.93 -10.97
N LEU A 58 8.26 -8.03 -10.66
CA LEU A 58 9.32 -7.60 -11.57
C LEU A 58 10.26 -8.74 -11.98
N GLN A 59 10.56 -9.67 -11.05
CA GLN A 59 11.39 -10.85 -11.28
C GLN A 59 10.80 -11.84 -12.32
N GLN A 60 9.59 -11.61 -12.83
CA GLN A 60 9.03 -12.37 -13.96
C GLN A 60 9.60 -11.93 -15.33
N PHE A 61 10.28 -10.77 -15.39
CA PHE A 61 10.79 -10.15 -16.62
C PHE A 61 12.33 -10.10 -16.67
N TYR A 62 12.98 -9.63 -15.59
CA TYR A 62 14.45 -9.59 -15.45
C TYR A 62 14.87 -9.94 -14.02
N ASP A 63 16.12 -10.40 -13.85
CA ASP A 63 16.71 -10.56 -12.53
C ASP A 63 16.81 -9.21 -11.78
N ARG A 64 16.66 -9.25 -10.45
CA ARG A 64 16.89 -8.07 -9.62
C ARG A 64 18.38 -7.72 -9.57
N ASN A 65 18.68 -6.42 -9.51
CA ASN A 65 20.05 -5.92 -9.41
C ASN A 65 20.62 -6.19 -8.00
N PHE A 66 19.83 -5.88 -6.98
CA PHE A 66 20.12 -6.19 -5.57
C PHE A 66 18.84 -6.37 -4.76
N TRP A 67 18.98 -6.95 -3.56
CA TRP A 67 18.05 -6.79 -2.45
C TRP A 67 18.89 -6.89 -1.18
N PHE A 68 18.90 -5.85 -0.36
CA PHE A 68 19.53 -5.87 0.97
C PHE A 68 18.45 -5.80 2.06
N ALA A 69 18.71 -6.50 3.16
CA ALA A 69 17.84 -6.55 4.31
C ALA A 69 18.58 -6.17 5.60
N ASP A 70 17.85 -5.60 6.56
CA ASP A 70 18.35 -5.26 7.91
C ASP A 70 19.73 -4.58 7.89
N GLY A 71 20.73 -5.15 8.58
CA GLY A 71 22.10 -4.62 8.66
C GLY A 71 22.87 -4.55 7.33
N GLY A 72 22.34 -5.13 6.26
CA GLY A 72 22.83 -4.91 4.89
C GLY A 72 22.40 -3.56 4.30
N VAL A 73 21.42 -2.87 4.90
CA VAL A 73 20.98 -1.52 4.52
C VAL A 73 21.65 -0.49 5.41
N GLN A 74 22.42 0.41 4.79
CA GLN A 74 23.34 1.35 5.44
C GLN A 74 23.44 2.64 4.62
N VAL A 75 24.00 3.70 5.22
CA VAL A 75 23.99 5.07 4.67
C VAL A 75 24.64 5.17 3.28
N TRP A 76 25.68 4.36 3.00
CA TRP A 76 26.33 4.31 1.68
C TRP A 76 25.37 4.02 0.52
N ALA A 77 24.23 3.38 0.77
CA ALA A 77 23.26 3.02 -0.26
C ALA A 77 22.40 4.20 -0.76
N TYR A 78 22.63 5.41 -0.24
CA TYR A 78 21.82 6.61 -0.47
C TYR A 78 22.64 7.88 -0.78
N GLU A 79 23.98 7.81 -0.77
CA GLU A 79 24.86 8.99 -0.92
C GLU A 79 25.84 8.76 -2.08
N GLU A 80 25.96 9.76 -2.98
CA GLU A 80 26.60 9.65 -4.32
C GLU A 80 28.00 9.03 -4.36
N THR A 81 28.75 9.06 -3.25
CA THR A 81 30.11 8.46 -3.20
C THR A 81 30.08 6.93 -3.37
N TYR A 82 28.97 6.28 -3.04
CA TYR A 82 28.83 4.82 -3.06
C TYR A 82 27.50 4.35 -3.69
N ASP A 83 26.51 5.23 -3.78
CA ASP A 83 25.33 5.00 -4.61
C ASP A 83 25.66 5.33 -6.08
N ASN A 84 26.11 4.32 -6.83
CA ASN A 84 26.45 4.50 -8.23
C ASN A 84 26.14 3.29 -9.12
N TRP A 85 26.01 3.57 -10.42
CA TRP A 85 25.61 2.63 -11.44
C TRP A 85 26.62 1.52 -11.72
N GLN A 86 27.90 1.74 -11.38
CA GLN A 86 29.03 0.84 -11.66
C GLN A 86 29.10 -0.30 -10.64
N ASP A 87 28.88 0.04 -9.37
CA ASP A 87 28.89 -0.88 -8.22
C ASP A 87 27.63 -1.75 -8.14
N ARG A 88 26.56 -1.36 -8.86
CA ARG A 88 25.29 -2.10 -9.02
C ARG A 88 24.44 -2.18 -7.74
N TYR A 89 24.65 -1.30 -6.77
CA TYR A 89 23.82 -1.17 -5.57
C TYR A 89 23.70 0.29 -5.11
N GLY A 90 22.62 0.61 -4.40
CA GLY A 90 22.23 1.98 -4.06
C GLY A 90 20.91 2.39 -4.74
N VAL A 91 20.38 3.56 -4.39
CA VAL A 91 19.15 4.12 -4.96
C VAL A 91 19.31 4.47 -6.44
N ASP A 92 20.37 5.19 -6.81
CA ASP A 92 20.66 5.61 -8.19
C ASP A 92 21.35 4.54 -9.05
N ALA A 93 21.70 3.39 -8.47
CA ALA A 93 22.25 2.26 -9.22
C ALA A 93 21.21 1.52 -10.11
N VAL A 94 19.92 1.83 -9.99
CA VAL A 94 18.79 1.14 -10.64
C VAL A 94 17.72 2.10 -11.15
N VAL A 95 16.96 1.70 -12.18
CA VAL A 95 15.85 2.52 -12.74
C VAL A 95 14.70 2.71 -11.75
N ALA A 96 14.34 1.65 -11.02
CA ALA A 96 13.30 1.69 -9.99
C ALA A 96 13.83 1.10 -8.68
N VAL A 97 13.70 1.83 -7.57
CA VAL A 97 14.11 1.35 -6.24
C VAL A 97 12.93 1.32 -5.29
N TYR A 98 12.90 0.29 -4.43
CA TYR A 98 11.87 0.13 -3.41
C TYR A 98 12.51 0.07 -2.02
N HIS A 99 12.23 1.05 -1.16
CA HIS A 99 12.60 1.03 0.25
C HIS A 99 11.35 0.73 1.09
N SER A 100 11.42 -0.27 1.97
CA SER A 100 10.39 -0.58 2.97
C SER A 100 10.99 -0.55 4.37
N GLY A 101 10.50 0.33 5.24
CA GLY A 101 11.15 0.65 6.51
C GLY A 101 10.47 1.80 7.28
N HIS A 102 11.15 2.30 8.30
CA HIS A 102 10.74 3.53 8.99
C HIS A 102 11.00 4.75 8.11
N GLY A 103 10.22 5.80 8.34
CA GLY A 103 10.43 7.10 7.73
C GLY A 103 9.88 8.21 8.63
N GLY A 104 10.48 9.39 8.56
CA GLY A 104 10.02 10.57 9.28
C GLY A 104 10.44 11.83 8.53
N MET A 105 9.68 12.91 8.68
CA MET A 105 10.05 14.22 8.16
C MET A 105 10.01 15.24 9.29
N ASP A 106 11.08 16.03 9.42
CA ASP A 106 11.15 17.09 10.43
C ASP A 106 10.35 18.34 10.00
N GLY A 107 10.22 19.31 10.91
CA GLY A 107 9.55 20.59 10.62
C GLY A 107 10.25 21.46 9.57
N ASN A 108 11.48 21.13 9.16
CA ASN A 108 12.21 21.82 8.09
C ASN A 108 11.89 21.24 6.70
N GLY A 109 11.31 20.04 6.63
CA GLY A 109 11.07 19.31 5.38
C GLY A 109 12.21 18.36 5.01
N VAL A 110 13.10 18.03 5.95
CA VAL A 110 14.14 17.02 5.75
C VAL A 110 13.55 15.66 6.08
N PHE A 111 13.67 14.70 5.15
CA PHE A 111 13.24 13.32 5.35
C PHE A 111 14.38 12.46 5.90
N PHE A 112 14.04 11.53 6.79
CA PHE A 112 14.95 10.62 7.47
C PHE A 112 14.42 9.18 7.36
N ALA A 113 15.29 8.26 6.97
CA ALA A 113 15.04 6.83 6.95
C ALA A 113 16.06 6.10 7.84
N PRO A 114 15.67 5.65 9.04
CA PRO A 114 16.50 4.83 9.92
C PRO A 114 16.90 3.51 9.25
N LEU A 115 18.11 3.04 9.50
CA LEU A 115 18.71 1.90 8.80
C LEU A 115 19.04 0.75 9.77
N GLY A 116 19.42 -0.40 9.21
CA GLY A 116 19.67 -1.62 9.99
C GLY A 116 21.10 -1.75 10.53
N ALA A 117 22.06 -0.94 10.07
CA ALA A 117 23.42 -0.90 10.62
C ALA A 117 24.01 0.51 10.59
N VAL A 118 24.95 0.78 11.51
CA VAL A 118 25.74 2.00 11.51
C VAL A 118 26.82 1.90 10.44
N TRP A 119 26.93 2.94 9.62
CA TRP A 119 28.05 3.15 8.69
C TRP A 119 28.60 4.56 8.95
N ASP A 120 29.91 4.78 8.85
CA ASP A 120 30.65 6.03 9.14
C ASP A 120 30.27 6.81 10.43
N GLY A 121 29.59 6.17 11.39
CA GLY A 121 29.08 6.79 12.62
C GLY A 121 27.62 7.26 12.54
N ARG A 122 26.93 7.00 11.43
CA ARG A 122 25.53 7.36 11.15
C ARG A 122 24.65 6.11 10.97
N SER A 123 23.39 6.23 11.39
CA SER A 123 22.38 5.17 11.38
C SER A 123 21.16 5.46 10.50
N ASP A 124 21.11 6.64 9.89
CA ASP A 124 19.91 7.18 9.23
C ASP A 124 20.35 7.76 7.87
N ALA A 125 19.63 7.41 6.80
CA ALA A 125 19.74 8.10 5.53
C ALA A 125 18.91 9.39 5.59
N ILE A 126 19.47 10.52 5.13
CA ILE A 126 18.89 11.85 5.31
C ILE A 126 18.77 12.51 3.94
N SER A 127 17.58 13.02 3.57
CA SER A 127 17.32 13.50 2.21
C SER A 127 18.33 14.55 1.75
N ASN A 128 18.71 15.50 2.61
CA ASN A 128 19.68 16.55 2.29
C ASN A 128 21.14 16.09 2.06
N ARG A 129 21.41 14.78 2.10
CA ARG A 129 22.70 14.16 1.69
C ARG A 129 22.54 13.16 0.54
N MET A 130 21.31 12.90 0.11
CA MET A 130 21.03 12.06 -1.04
C MET A 130 21.22 12.85 -2.33
N GLY A 131 21.64 12.14 -3.38
CA GLY A 131 21.55 12.57 -4.78
C GLY A 131 21.08 11.37 -5.58
N PHE A 132 20.04 11.53 -6.41
CA PHE A 132 19.54 10.45 -7.25
C PHE A 132 18.87 10.96 -8.52
N GLY A 133 18.93 10.15 -9.58
CA GLY A 133 18.38 10.49 -10.89
C GLY A 133 19.34 11.28 -11.77
N ASN A 134 20.60 11.39 -11.36
CA ASN A 134 21.72 11.77 -12.21
C ASN A 134 22.36 10.56 -12.92
N GLU A 135 22.14 9.33 -12.45
CA GLU A 135 22.70 8.11 -13.05
C GLU A 135 21.68 7.11 -13.63
N LYS A 136 20.68 6.63 -12.86
CA LYS A 136 19.64 5.69 -13.38
C LYS A 136 18.25 5.83 -12.74
N ALA A 137 18.14 6.24 -11.49
CA ALA A 137 16.88 6.30 -10.74
C ALA A 137 15.87 7.21 -11.41
N ASN A 138 14.77 6.60 -11.83
CA ASN A 138 13.62 7.29 -12.40
C ASN A 138 12.36 7.08 -11.56
N TYR A 139 12.31 6.04 -10.72
CA TYR A 139 11.17 5.71 -9.87
C TYR A 139 11.62 5.33 -8.46
N VAL A 140 11.35 6.20 -7.48
CA VAL A 140 11.77 6.00 -6.09
C VAL A 140 10.54 5.73 -5.22
N PHE A 141 10.41 4.51 -4.73
CA PHE A 141 9.29 4.09 -3.88
C PHE A 141 9.71 4.05 -2.40
N TRP A 142 9.17 4.96 -1.61
CA TRP A 142 9.32 5.01 -0.16
C TRP A 142 8.09 4.42 0.53
N SER A 143 8.09 3.10 0.74
CA SER A 143 7.14 2.38 1.61
C SER A 143 7.48 2.64 3.08
N THR A 144 7.39 3.92 3.47
CA THR A 144 7.80 4.46 4.76
C THR A 144 6.88 5.61 5.16
N CYS A 145 6.72 5.84 6.45
CA CYS A 145 5.93 6.95 6.97
C CYS A 145 6.48 8.31 6.51
N ASN A 146 5.60 9.29 6.28
CA ASN A 146 5.95 10.71 6.11
C ASN A 146 7.00 11.03 5.00
N SER A 147 7.19 10.14 4.01
CA SER A 147 8.22 10.26 2.97
C SER A 147 7.94 11.32 1.90
N LEU A 148 6.69 11.71 1.71
CA LEU A 148 6.30 12.60 0.63
C LEU A 148 5.15 13.50 1.08
N ARG A 149 5.50 14.44 1.97
CA ARG A 149 4.57 15.40 2.54
C ARG A 149 4.24 16.56 1.60
N VAL A 150 2.98 17.00 1.69
CA VAL A 150 2.23 17.90 0.81
C VAL A 150 1.28 18.83 1.60
N LEU A 151 1.12 18.61 2.92
CA LEU A 151 0.28 19.41 3.83
C LEU A 151 1.14 20.19 4.86
N ASP A 152 0.51 21.05 5.65
CA ASP A 152 1.12 21.83 6.74
C ASP A 152 2.38 22.65 6.33
N GLY A 153 2.41 23.13 5.09
CA GLY A 153 3.55 23.87 4.53
C GLY A 153 4.71 22.97 4.08
N HIS A 154 4.52 21.65 4.01
CA HIS A 154 5.40 20.73 3.31
C HIS A 154 4.97 20.59 1.85
N THR A 155 5.95 20.36 0.98
CA THR A 155 5.74 20.02 -0.43
C THR A 155 6.83 19.03 -0.87
N PRO A 156 6.62 18.28 -1.98
CA PRO A 156 7.67 17.48 -2.58
C PRO A 156 8.88 18.32 -2.98
N VAL A 157 8.64 19.54 -3.48
CA VAL A 157 9.70 20.52 -3.80
C VAL A 157 10.59 20.78 -2.58
N ARG A 158 9.98 21.12 -1.43
CA ARG A 158 10.71 21.43 -0.19
C ARG A 158 11.60 20.27 0.32
N THR A 159 11.21 19.03 0.04
CA THR A 159 11.88 17.82 0.55
C THR A 159 12.90 17.25 -0.45
N TRP A 160 12.52 17.25 -1.73
CA TRP A 160 13.13 16.44 -2.78
C TRP A 160 13.74 17.26 -3.92
N ALA A 161 13.52 18.58 -4.02
CA ALA A 161 14.10 19.37 -5.12
C ALA A 161 15.63 19.49 -5.09
N GLY A 162 16.27 19.39 -3.92
CA GLY A 162 17.73 19.28 -3.85
C GLY A 162 18.24 17.87 -4.18
N PRO A 163 17.68 16.81 -3.58
CA PRO A 163 18.16 15.43 -3.77
C PRO A 163 17.80 14.77 -5.11
N ASN A 164 16.70 15.19 -5.74
CA ASN A 164 16.27 14.66 -7.02
C ASN A 164 16.93 15.43 -8.16
N LEU A 165 17.84 14.77 -8.87
CA LEU A 165 18.69 15.35 -9.92
C LEU A 165 18.25 14.95 -11.35
N GLY A 166 17.09 14.30 -11.48
CA GLY A 166 16.53 13.92 -12.79
C GLY A 166 15.58 12.71 -12.80
N SER A 167 15.17 12.19 -11.64
CA SER A 167 14.17 11.11 -11.56
C SER A 167 12.77 11.60 -11.98
N ARG A 168 11.92 10.66 -12.43
CA ARG A 168 10.60 10.94 -13.01
C ARG A 168 9.48 10.95 -12.00
N MET A 169 9.52 10.05 -11.02
CA MET A 169 8.46 9.85 -10.04
C MET A 169 8.98 9.41 -8.67
N ILE A 170 8.38 9.97 -7.61
CA ILE A 170 8.60 9.60 -6.20
C ILE A 170 7.24 9.17 -5.62
N PHE A 171 7.22 8.04 -4.93
CA PHE A 171 6.02 7.46 -4.32
C PHE A 171 6.22 7.39 -2.81
N GLY A 172 5.21 7.78 -2.02
CA GLY A 172 5.35 7.83 -0.57
C GLY A 172 4.04 8.13 0.15
N PHE A 173 4.16 8.74 1.33
CA PHE A 173 3.04 9.08 2.21
C PHE A 173 3.19 10.49 2.79
N GLU A 174 2.06 11.20 2.92
CA GLU A 174 1.94 12.40 3.76
C GLU A 174 1.96 12.07 5.26
N THR A 175 1.56 10.84 5.62
CA THR A 175 1.23 10.42 6.98
C THR A 175 2.00 9.16 7.39
N THR A 176 1.76 8.70 8.62
CA THR A 176 2.12 7.35 9.07
C THR A 176 1.44 6.29 8.20
N SER A 177 2.24 5.47 7.51
CA SER A 177 1.77 4.22 6.90
C SER A 177 1.68 3.12 7.96
N ILE A 178 0.75 2.17 7.80
CA ILE A 178 0.69 1.01 8.69
C ILE A 178 1.74 -0.04 8.29
N ASP A 179 2.34 -0.76 9.24
CA ASP A 179 3.25 -1.86 8.93
C ASP A 179 2.43 -3.04 8.37
N SER A 180 2.59 -3.28 7.06
CA SER A 180 1.72 -4.15 6.27
C SER A 180 2.51 -4.85 5.16
N PRO A 181 2.31 -6.16 4.92
CA PRO A 181 3.06 -6.93 3.93
C PRO A 181 2.60 -6.71 2.48
N ASP A 182 1.76 -5.70 2.25
CA ASP A 182 0.85 -5.67 1.11
C ASP A 182 1.06 -4.50 0.13
N TYR A 183 1.82 -3.45 0.43
CA TYR A 183 1.93 -2.29 -0.47
C TYR A 183 2.54 -2.68 -1.82
N GLY A 184 3.70 -3.35 -1.79
CA GLY A 184 4.42 -3.79 -2.97
C GLY A 184 3.59 -4.72 -3.87
N LYS A 185 2.88 -5.69 -3.28
CA LYS A 185 2.06 -6.63 -4.06
C LYS A 185 0.77 -5.97 -4.60
N LYS A 186 0.08 -5.17 -3.77
CA LYS A 186 -1.17 -4.50 -4.17
C LYS A 186 -0.93 -3.42 -5.22
N PHE A 187 0.22 -2.72 -5.16
CA PHE A 187 0.63 -1.80 -6.22
C PHE A 187 0.61 -2.48 -7.58
N TRP A 188 1.20 -3.68 -7.68
CA TRP A 188 1.18 -4.45 -8.92
C TRP A 188 -0.19 -5.04 -9.26
N GLU A 189 -1.03 -5.39 -8.28
CA GLU A 189 -2.44 -5.78 -8.53
C GLU A 189 -3.23 -4.65 -9.17
N LYS A 190 -3.11 -3.42 -8.66
CA LYS A 190 -3.76 -2.23 -9.21
C LYS A 190 -3.20 -1.83 -10.58
N TRP A 191 -1.87 -1.88 -10.74
CA TRP A 191 -1.21 -1.62 -12.03
C TRP A 191 -1.69 -2.58 -13.12
N ARG A 192 -1.73 -3.90 -12.82
CA ARG A 192 -2.25 -4.94 -13.72
C ARG A 192 -3.70 -4.65 -14.10
N ALA A 193 -4.51 -4.22 -13.12
CA ALA A 193 -5.88 -3.75 -13.31
C ALA A 193 -5.98 -2.36 -14.01
N GLY A 194 -5.11 -2.06 -14.98
CA GLY A 194 -5.27 -0.91 -15.88
C GLY A 194 -5.03 0.46 -15.27
N GLN A 195 -4.46 0.55 -14.06
CA GLN A 195 -4.18 1.83 -13.38
C GLN A 195 -2.77 2.37 -13.66
N THR A 196 -2.61 3.70 -13.76
CA THR A 196 -1.31 4.37 -13.84
C THR A 196 -0.44 4.05 -12.62
N PHE A 197 0.86 4.32 -12.65
CA PHE A 197 1.69 4.20 -11.43
C PHE A 197 1.17 5.09 -10.30
N CYS A 198 0.65 6.29 -10.61
CA CYS A 198 0.04 7.18 -9.63
C CYS A 198 -1.19 6.53 -8.98
N ASP A 199 -2.18 6.17 -9.80
CA ASP A 199 -3.44 5.58 -9.33
C ASP A 199 -3.21 4.25 -8.63
N ALA A 200 -2.27 3.43 -9.13
CA ALA A 200 -1.92 2.15 -8.54
C ALA A 200 -1.35 2.29 -7.12
N TRP A 201 -0.45 3.26 -6.89
CA TRP A 201 0.10 3.51 -5.54
C TRP A 201 -0.96 4.03 -4.58
N LEU A 202 -1.75 5.03 -5.02
CA LEU A 202 -2.79 5.62 -4.20
C LEU A 202 -3.87 4.59 -3.84
N ASN A 203 -4.41 3.86 -4.82
CA ASN A 203 -5.44 2.84 -4.58
C ASN A 203 -4.92 1.62 -3.81
N ALA A 204 -3.70 1.14 -4.07
CA ALA A 204 -3.14 -0.02 -3.36
C ALA A 204 -2.94 0.29 -1.87
N SER A 205 -2.42 1.48 -1.58
CA SER A 205 -2.24 1.98 -0.23
C SER A 205 -3.59 2.20 0.46
N TRP A 206 -4.57 2.81 -0.21
CA TRP A 206 -5.88 3.02 0.40
C TRP A 206 -6.59 1.71 0.76
N ASP A 207 -6.49 0.68 -0.10
CA ASP A 207 -7.01 -0.67 0.16
C ASP A 207 -6.35 -1.39 1.35
N ILE A 208 -5.28 -0.84 1.95
CA ILE A 208 -4.62 -1.36 3.15
C ILE A 208 -5.13 -0.65 4.40
N TYR A 209 -5.22 0.69 4.35
CA TYR A 209 -5.75 1.50 5.45
C TYR A 209 -6.28 2.84 4.92
N HIS A 210 -7.44 3.25 5.41
CA HIS A 210 -8.14 4.49 5.00
C HIS A 210 -7.74 5.72 5.84
N GLY A 211 -6.95 5.55 6.90
CA GLY A 211 -6.46 6.65 7.74
C GLY A 211 -5.07 7.16 7.35
N GLN A 212 -4.43 6.57 6.34
CA GLN A 212 -3.19 7.06 5.76
C GLN A 212 -3.48 7.81 4.45
N ALA A 213 -2.80 8.92 4.24
CA ALA A 213 -2.75 9.67 3.00
C ALA A 213 -1.52 9.24 2.17
N PRO A 214 -1.65 8.31 1.21
CA PRO A 214 -0.61 8.05 0.22
C PRO A 214 -0.47 9.24 -0.72
N SER A 215 0.74 9.46 -1.23
CA SER A 215 1.06 10.53 -2.15
C SER A 215 2.03 10.06 -3.24
N VAL A 216 1.97 10.73 -4.39
CA VAL A 216 2.84 10.49 -5.55
C VAL A 216 3.22 11.83 -6.16
N CYS A 217 4.49 12.01 -6.45
CA CYS A 217 5.01 13.16 -7.16
C CYS A 217 5.64 12.72 -8.48
N ALA A 218 5.50 13.52 -9.51
CA ALA A 218 6.19 13.39 -10.78
C ALA A 218 6.87 14.72 -11.16
N THR A 219 7.86 14.65 -12.03
CA THR A 219 8.66 15.80 -12.49
C THR A 219 8.55 15.99 -14.00
N GLY A 220 8.97 17.17 -14.47
CA GLY A 220 9.15 17.43 -15.89
C GLY A 220 9.70 18.83 -16.14
N PRO A 221 10.06 19.15 -17.40
CA PRO A 221 10.47 20.50 -17.78
C PRO A 221 9.32 21.53 -17.68
N THR A 222 8.06 21.09 -17.61
CA THR A 222 6.88 21.96 -17.47
C THR A 222 5.81 21.32 -16.57
N GLN A 223 4.94 22.15 -16.00
CA GLN A 223 3.77 21.73 -15.22
C GLN A 223 2.91 20.70 -15.96
N ALA A 224 2.65 20.93 -17.25
CA ALA A 224 1.84 20.05 -18.09
C ALA A 224 2.51 18.68 -18.27
N GLU A 225 3.83 18.65 -18.43
CA GLU A 225 4.60 17.42 -18.56
C GLU A 225 4.68 16.62 -17.25
N ALA A 226 4.90 17.27 -16.11
CA ALA A 226 4.87 16.61 -14.80
C ALA A 226 3.47 16.03 -14.51
N THR A 227 2.42 16.82 -14.78
CA THR A 227 1.02 16.39 -14.62
C THR A 227 0.66 15.24 -15.57
N ASN A 228 1.13 15.26 -16.82
CA ASN A 228 0.86 14.19 -17.77
C ASN A 228 1.45 12.84 -17.32
N ARG A 229 2.61 12.85 -16.65
CA ARG A 229 3.21 11.61 -16.13
C ARG A 229 2.33 10.94 -15.06
N LEU A 230 1.77 11.72 -14.13
CA LEU A 230 0.76 11.24 -13.18
C LEU A 230 -0.49 10.66 -13.86
N ASN A 231 -0.86 11.16 -15.05
CA ASN A 231 -2.03 10.69 -15.81
C ASN A 231 -1.78 9.48 -16.70
N SER A 232 -0.52 9.13 -17.02
CA SER A 232 -0.23 8.23 -18.14
C SER A 232 0.91 7.23 -17.94
N GLU A 233 1.83 7.45 -17.00
CA GLU A 233 2.95 6.52 -16.85
C GLU A 233 2.50 5.17 -16.26
N ARG A 234 2.82 4.12 -17.03
CA ARG A 234 2.56 2.70 -16.71
C ARG A 234 3.80 1.82 -16.92
N THR A 235 4.89 2.35 -17.45
CA THR A 235 6.09 1.57 -17.79
C THR A 235 7.30 2.32 -17.27
N PHE A 236 8.30 1.61 -16.75
CA PHE A 236 9.54 2.23 -16.32
C PHE A 236 10.37 2.68 -17.53
N PHE A 237 10.64 3.98 -17.60
CA PHE A 237 11.56 4.59 -18.55
C PHE A 237 12.98 4.67 -17.99
N ARG A 238 13.99 4.60 -18.86
CA ARG A 238 15.41 4.80 -18.49
C ARG A 238 15.83 6.26 -18.64
N GLU A 239 15.05 7.01 -19.40
CA GLU A 239 15.29 8.39 -19.77
C GLU A 239 14.94 9.31 -18.59
N HIS A 240 15.98 9.93 -18.03
CA HIS A 240 15.85 11.03 -17.08
C HIS A 240 15.06 12.21 -17.66
N VAL A 241 14.53 13.03 -16.76
CA VAL A 241 13.70 14.19 -17.11
C VAL A 241 14.23 15.41 -16.38
N SER A 242 13.90 16.61 -16.89
CA SER A 242 14.11 17.81 -16.10
C SER A 242 13.21 17.79 -14.86
N ASP A 243 13.78 18.20 -13.75
CA ASP A 243 13.22 18.46 -12.44
C ASP A 243 12.61 19.88 -12.29
N ALA A 244 12.65 20.72 -13.33
CA ALA A 244 12.26 22.12 -13.26
C ALA A 244 10.82 22.37 -12.73
N TRP A 245 9.92 21.42 -12.96
CA TRP A 245 8.56 21.38 -12.43
C TRP A 245 8.25 20.06 -11.73
N TYR A 246 7.55 20.18 -10.61
CA TYR A 246 6.96 19.09 -9.83
C TYR A 246 5.43 19.16 -9.94
N ALA A 247 4.78 18.01 -10.05
CA ALA A 247 3.33 17.85 -9.89
C ALA A 247 3.07 16.66 -8.96
N TRP A 248 2.14 16.78 -8.03
CA TRP A 248 1.86 15.71 -7.07
C TRP A 248 0.37 15.52 -6.80
N ARG A 249 0.03 14.28 -6.44
CA ARG A 249 -1.30 13.84 -6.05
C ARG A 249 -1.25 13.13 -4.71
N TRP A 250 -2.35 13.23 -3.96
CA TRP A 250 -2.53 12.49 -2.71
C TRP A 250 -4.01 12.19 -2.48
N TYR A 251 -4.28 11.18 -1.66
CA TYR A 251 -5.61 10.99 -1.09
C TYR A 251 -5.72 11.68 0.25
N TYR A 252 -6.88 12.29 0.52
CA TYR A 252 -7.18 12.89 1.81
C TYR A 252 -8.59 12.53 2.26
N ALA A 253 -8.72 11.93 3.45
CA ALA A 253 -10.00 11.56 4.03
C ALA A 253 -10.83 12.80 4.38
N ARG A 254 -12.14 12.73 4.11
CA ARG A 254 -13.13 13.57 4.79
C ARG A 254 -13.46 12.94 6.15
N SER A 255 -14.29 13.61 6.95
CA SER A 255 -14.89 12.99 8.14
C SER A 255 -15.56 11.65 7.78
N SER A 256 -15.38 10.63 8.62
CA SER A 256 -16.03 9.33 8.40
C SER A 256 -17.55 9.47 8.47
N LEU A 257 -18.25 8.69 7.64
CA LEU A 257 -19.71 8.58 7.65
C LEU A 257 -20.20 7.39 8.49
N ARG A 258 -19.27 6.62 9.06
CA ARG A 258 -19.56 5.37 9.76
C ARG A 258 -20.12 5.63 11.15
N GLU A 259 -21.29 5.08 11.42
CA GLU A 259 -21.79 4.91 12.78
C GLU A 259 -21.11 3.71 13.46
N ALA A 260 -20.89 3.81 14.78
CA ALA A 260 -20.26 2.73 15.54
C ALA A 260 -21.22 1.54 15.70
N ALA A 261 -20.92 0.42 15.04
CA ALA A 261 -21.67 -0.82 15.20
C ALA A 261 -21.53 -1.33 16.65
N THR A 262 -22.67 -1.49 17.34
CA THR A 262 -22.75 -1.98 18.73
C THR A 262 -23.12 -3.46 18.83
N ALA A 263 -23.59 -4.06 17.74
CA ALA A 263 -23.95 -5.47 17.68
C ALA A 263 -22.73 -6.36 17.39
N VAL A 264 -22.57 -7.43 18.17
CA VAL A 264 -21.60 -8.51 17.89
C VAL A 264 -22.30 -9.58 17.06
N PRO A 265 -21.88 -9.87 15.82
CA PRO A 265 -22.49 -10.92 15.02
C PRO A 265 -22.20 -12.31 15.61
N GLU A 266 -23.17 -13.23 15.56
CA GLU A 266 -23.00 -14.60 16.08
C GLU A 266 -22.60 -15.62 15.02
N GLN A 267 -23.02 -15.42 13.77
CA GLN A 267 -22.91 -16.44 12.73
C GLN A 267 -21.80 -16.09 11.76
N THR A 268 -21.23 -17.09 11.10
CA THR A 268 -20.35 -16.92 9.94
C THR A 268 -21.20 -16.98 8.69
N VAL A 269 -21.10 -15.96 7.84
CA VAL A 269 -21.80 -15.91 6.55
C VAL A 269 -20.94 -16.59 5.50
N GLN A 270 -21.55 -17.47 4.71
CA GLN A 270 -20.93 -18.13 3.57
C GLN A 270 -21.15 -17.27 2.32
N LEU A 271 -20.08 -16.97 1.60
CA LEU A 271 -20.07 -16.09 0.43
C LEU A 271 -20.02 -16.91 -0.86
N ALA A 272 -20.81 -16.51 -1.85
CA ALA A 272 -20.88 -17.18 -3.14
C ALA A 272 -19.49 -17.38 -3.76
N PRO A 273 -19.15 -18.59 -4.26
CA PRO A 273 -17.87 -18.83 -4.90
C PRO A 273 -17.71 -17.95 -6.14
N ARG A 274 -16.46 -17.65 -6.47
CA ARG A 274 -16.16 -16.73 -7.57
C ARG A 274 -16.21 -17.39 -8.93
N ASP A 275 -16.67 -16.63 -9.91
CA ASP A 275 -16.50 -16.89 -11.33
C ASP A 275 -15.91 -15.62 -11.96
N PRO A 276 -14.56 -15.52 -12.04
CA PRO A 276 -13.89 -14.35 -12.60
C PRO A 276 -14.30 -14.02 -14.04
N SER A 277 -14.75 -15.00 -14.83
CA SER A 277 -15.20 -14.82 -16.21
C SER A 277 -16.60 -14.19 -16.25
N ALA A 278 -17.53 -14.69 -15.44
CA ALA A 278 -18.86 -14.10 -15.31
C ALA A 278 -18.81 -12.71 -14.62
N GLU A 279 -17.91 -12.53 -13.65
CA GLU A 279 -17.61 -11.22 -13.05
C GLU A 279 -17.12 -10.23 -14.13
N LEU A 280 -16.13 -10.60 -14.96
CA LEU A 280 -15.60 -9.74 -16.02
C LEU A 280 -16.69 -9.39 -17.06
N ALA A 281 -17.53 -10.37 -17.44
CA ALA A 281 -18.64 -10.12 -18.35
C ALA A 281 -19.66 -9.11 -17.80
N ARG A 282 -19.98 -9.17 -16.50
CA ARG A 282 -20.85 -8.17 -15.84
C ARG A 282 -20.20 -6.77 -15.81
N LEU A 283 -18.89 -6.68 -15.53
CA LEU A 283 -18.16 -5.41 -15.60
C LEU A 283 -18.15 -4.83 -17.03
N GLY A 284 -17.94 -5.67 -18.04
CA GLY A 284 -17.99 -5.27 -19.44
C GLY A 284 -19.34 -4.69 -19.85
N GLN A 285 -20.45 -5.28 -19.37
CA GLN A 285 -21.79 -4.72 -19.56
C GLN A 285 -21.95 -3.36 -18.87
N ALA A 286 -21.51 -3.23 -17.61
CA ALA A 286 -21.54 -1.96 -16.88
C ALA A 286 -20.76 -0.85 -17.60
N ALA A 287 -19.58 -1.17 -18.13
CA ALA A 287 -18.75 -0.27 -18.92
C ALA A 287 -19.17 -0.14 -20.39
N SER A 288 -20.31 -0.73 -20.78
CA SER A 288 -20.84 -0.73 -22.16
C SER A 288 -19.81 -1.13 -23.22
N PHE A 289 -19.09 -2.23 -22.96
CA PHE A 289 -18.09 -2.80 -23.87
C PHE A 289 -18.76 -3.44 -25.10
N PRO A 290 -18.22 -3.26 -26.32
CA PRO A 290 -18.58 -4.10 -27.45
C PRO A 290 -18.28 -5.57 -27.16
N ALA A 291 -19.16 -6.48 -27.60
CA ALA A 291 -18.97 -7.91 -27.37
C ALA A 291 -17.62 -8.46 -27.90
N ALA A 292 -17.05 -7.84 -28.94
CA ALA A 292 -15.73 -8.18 -29.46
C ALA A 292 -14.58 -7.83 -28.49
N ALA A 293 -14.67 -6.73 -27.73
CA ALA A 293 -13.66 -6.38 -26.73
C ALA A 293 -13.63 -7.40 -25.57
N LEU A 294 -14.76 -8.07 -25.29
CA LEU A 294 -14.86 -9.19 -24.35
C LEU A 294 -14.44 -10.55 -24.95
N GLN A 295 -14.00 -10.59 -26.21
CA GLN A 295 -13.33 -11.76 -26.81
C GLN A 295 -11.80 -11.64 -26.73
N GLU A 296 -11.27 -10.42 -26.62
CA GLU A 296 -9.83 -10.11 -26.49
C GLU A 296 -9.35 -10.11 -25.02
N VAL A 297 -9.93 -10.95 -24.17
CA VAL A 297 -9.60 -11.03 -22.74
C VAL A 297 -8.14 -11.42 -22.55
N GLN A 298 -7.39 -10.55 -21.89
CA GLN A 298 -6.04 -10.87 -21.46
C GLN A 298 -6.07 -11.65 -20.14
N VAL A 299 -5.32 -12.76 -20.10
CA VAL A 299 -5.15 -13.62 -18.93
C VAL A 299 -3.69 -13.53 -18.49
N GLU A 300 -3.45 -12.87 -17.35
CA GLU A 300 -2.10 -12.79 -16.79
C GLU A 300 -1.74 -14.03 -15.96
N ARG A 301 -0.43 -14.26 -15.76
CA ARG A 301 0.12 -15.42 -15.02
C ARG A 301 -0.39 -15.60 -13.58
N GLN A 302 -1.02 -14.57 -13.01
CA GLN A 302 -1.59 -14.59 -11.66
C GLN A 302 -3.13 -14.64 -11.64
N GLY A 303 -3.76 -14.98 -12.77
CA GLY A 303 -5.22 -15.15 -12.85
C GLY A 303 -6.00 -13.82 -12.84
N VAL A 304 -5.35 -12.70 -13.16
CA VAL A 304 -6.06 -11.46 -13.51
C VAL A 304 -6.66 -11.65 -14.91
N LEU A 305 -7.97 -11.42 -15.02
CA LEU A 305 -8.65 -11.34 -16.31
C LEU A 305 -8.98 -9.87 -16.57
N SER A 306 -8.65 -9.36 -17.76
CA SER A 306 -8.96 -7.96 -18.11
C SER A 306 -9.34 -7.77 -19.57
N ALA A 307 -10.09 -6.70 -19.82
CA ALA A 307 -10.41 -6.21 -21.16
C ALA A 307 -10.36 -4.68 -21.18
N ASN A 308 -10.06 -4.09 -22.34
CA ASN A 308 -10.08 -2.65 -22.57
C ASN A 308 -10.81 -2.30 -23.88
N SER A 309 -11.27 -1.06 -23.99
CA SER A 309 -11.93 -0.54 -25.19
C SER A 309 -11.83 0.99 -25.21
N GLY A 310 -10.79 1.53 -25.88
CA GLY A 310 -10.43 2.94 -25.77
C GLY A 310 -10.04 3.28 -24.33
N ASP A 311 -10.57 4.36 -23.78
CA ASP A 311 -10.28 4.86 -22.43
C ASP A 311 -10.95 4.03 -21.31
N ARG A 312 -11.78 3.04 -21.68
CA ARG A 312 -12.45 2.15 -20.72
C ARG A 312 -11.67 0.89 -20.48
N TYR A 313 -11.72 0.42 -19.23
CA TYR A 313 -10.96 -0.74 -18.78
C TYR A 313 -11.76 -1.51 -17.72
N VAL A 314 -11.74 -2.84 -17.77
CA VAL A 314 -12.32 -3.72 -16.74
C VAL A 314 -11.34 -4.83 -16.37
N ALA A 315 -11.27 -5.17 -15.08
CA ALA A 315 -10.50 -6.33 -14.62
C ALA A 315 -11.11 -7.03 -13.41
N THR A 316 -10.79 -8.32 -13.28
CA THR A 316 -11.00 -9.13 -12.08
C THR A 316 -9.65 -9.61 -11.58
N ALA A 317 -9.38 -9.42 -10.28
CA ALA A 317 -8.15 -9.81 -9.60
C ALA A 317 -8.48 -10.85 -8.51
N PRO A 318 -7.50 -11.42 -7.77
CA PRO A 318 -7.77 -12.27 -6.60
C PRO A 318 -8.67 -11.62 -5.54
N LEU A 319 -9.14 -12.41 -4.56
CA LEU A 319 -9.89 -11.93 -3.38
C LEU A 319 -11.20 -11.16 -3.67
N ALA A 320 -11.85 -11.42 -4.81
CA ALA A 320 -13.08 -10.74 -5.28
C ALA A 320 -12.89 -9.27 -5.66
N ALA A 321 -11.65 -8.75 -5.69
CA ALA A 321 -11.38 -7.41 -6.18
C ALA A 321 -11.67 -7.31 -7.68
N ARG A 322 -12.53 -6.36 -8.03
CA ARG A 322 -12.98 -6.07 -9.40
C ARG A 322 -12.82 -4.57 -9.64
N TRP A 323 -12.33 -4.22 -10.82
CA TRP A 323 -12.03 -2.83 -11.17
C TRP A 323 -12.69 -2.46 -12.49
N VAL A 324 -13.22 -1.24 -12.55
CA VAL A 324 -13.78 -0.66 -13.76
C VAL A 324 -13.39 0.82 -13.88
N LYS A 325 -12.94 1.21 -15.09
CA LYS A 325 -12.81 2.60 -15.54
C LYS A 325 -13.84 2.84 -16.65
N LEU A 326 -14.71 3.82 -16.45
CA LEU A 326 -15.86 4.14 -17.31
C LEU A 326 -15.58 5.34 -18.24
N ALA A 327 -14.79 6.30 -17.76
CA ALA A 327 -14.47 7.55 -18.45
C ALA A 327 -13.16 8.16 -17.91
N GLU A 328 -12.63 9.16 -18.63
CA GLU A 328 -11.67 10.11 -18.06
C GLU A 328 -12.40 11.17 -17.22
N ALA A 329 -11.78 11.63 -16.13
CA ALA A 329 -12.35 12.64 -15.26
C ALA A 329 -12.17 14.06 -15.81
N ASN A 330 -13.18 14.93 -15.64
CA ASN A 330 -13.08 16.33 -16.01
C ASN A 330 -12.19 17.13 -15.03
N HIS A 331 -10.87 17.05 -15.22
CA HIS A 331 -9.88 17.82 -14.45
C HIS A 331 -9.93 19.35 -14.69
N ARG A 332 -10.83 19.88 -15.54
CA ARG A 332 -11.01 21.34 -15.72
C ARG A 332 -11.96 21.93 -14.69
N ASN A 333 -12.92 21.14 -14.20
CA ASN A 333 -13.75 21.55 -13.07
C ASN A 333 -12.95 21.28 -11.78
N THR A 334 -12.63 22.32 -11.03
CA THR A 334 -11.92 22.24 -9.74
C THR A 334 -12.83 22.50 -8.54
N ALA A 335 -14.14 22.69 -8.76
CA ALA A 335 -15.11 22.85 -7.69
C ALA A 335 -15.40 21.49 -7.05
N ARG A 336 -14.75 21.22 -5.91
CA ARG A 336 -14.90 19.99 -5.13
C ARG A 336 -16.37 19.64 -4.90
N LEU A 337 -16.77 18.43 -5.30
CA LEU A 337 -18.12 17.93 -5.12
C LEU A 337 -18.50 17.84 -3.63
N ASP A 338 -19.70 18.29 -3.28
CA ASP A 338 -20.22 18.21 -1.92
C ASP A 338 -20.37 16.74 -1.44
N THR A 339 -20.23 16.51 -0.13
CA THR A 339 -20.26 15.17 0.47
C THR A 339 -21.60 14.48 0.26
N ASP A 340 -22.71 15.15 0.55
CA ASP A 340 -24.04 14.54 0.50
C ASP A 340 -24.43 14.24 -0.95
N ARG A 341 -24.13 15.18 -1.86
CA ARG A 341 -24.33 14.98 -3.30
C ARG A 341 -23.45 13.87 -3.87
N ALA A 342 -22.20 13.74 -3.42
CA ALA A 342 -21.33 12.65 -3.83
C ALA A 342 -21.87 11.29 -3.35
N VAL A 343 -22.34 11.20 -2.10
CA VAL A 343 -22.92 9.97 -1.55
C VAL A 343 -24.19 9.57 -2.31
N GLU A 344 -25.07 10.51 -2.62
CA GLU A 344 -26.28 10.26 -3.42
C GLU A 344 -25.95 9.67 -4.80
N LEU A 345 -25.04 10.31 -5.54
CA LEU A 345 -24.64 9.88 -6.89
C LEU A 345 -23.90 8.54 -6.88
N ALA A 346 -22.98 8.35 -5.94
CA ALA A 346 -22.23 7.11 -5.79
C ALA A 346 -23.11 5.93 -5.37
N ARG A 347 -24.13 6.18 -4.54
CA ARG A 347 -25.07 5.16 -4.04
C ARG A 347 -25.84 4.50 -5.18
N ALA A 348 -26.35 5.29 -6.12
CA ALA A 348 -27.10 4.76 -7.27
C ALA A 348 -26.28 3.75 -8.09
N PHE A 349 -24.99 4.06 -8.32
CA PHE A 349 -24.06 3.12 -8.96
C PHE A 349 -23.73 1.91 -8.09
N ALA A 350 -23.48 2.13 -6.80
CA ALA A 350 -23.12 1.06 -5.86
C ALA A 350 -24.24 0.02 -5.69
N GLU A 351 -25.49 0.46 -5.57
CA GLU A 351 -26.67 -0.41 -5.42
C GLU A 351 -26.93 -1.23 -6.69
N GLN A 352 -26.72 -0.65 -7.88
CA GLN A 352 -26.77 -1.38 -9.15
C GLN A 352 -25.70 -2.50 -9.26
N HIS A 353 -24.58 -2.33 -8.59
CA HIS A 353 -23.40 -3.22 -8.67
C HIS A 353 -23.08 -3.95 -7.36
N ALA A 354 -24.04 -4.04 -6.44
CA ALA A 354 -23.88 -4.68 -5.13
C ALA A 354 -23.75 -6.22 -5.17
N ASP A 355 -24.16 -6.86 -6.28
CA ASP A 355 -24.40 -8.31 -6.39
C ASP A 355 -25.29 -8.84 -5.23
N GLY A 356 -26.36 -8.09 -4.89
CA GLY A 356 -27.31 -8.44 -3.82
C GLY A 356 -26.83 -8.16 -2.39
N ALA A 357 -25.63 -7.60 -2.19
CA ALA A 357 -25.15 -7.22 -0.88
C ALA A 357 -25.91 -6.01 -0.29
N GLU A 358 -26.15 -6.03 1.03
CA GLU A 358 -26.54 -4.84 1.79
C GLU A 358 -25.36 -3.85 1.82
N LEU A 359 -25.61 -2.54 1.65
CA LEU A 359 -24.55 -1.52 1.57
C LEU A 359 -24.73 -0.38 2.59
N ILE A 360 -23.73 -0.20 3.46
CA ILE A 360 -23.63 0.90 4.43
C ILE A 360 -22.54 1.88 3.98
N ALA A 361 -22.77 3.20 4.11
CA ALA A 361 -21.75 4.20 3.80
C ALA A 361 -20.64 4.21 4.88
N ASP A 362 -19.36 4.20 4.46
CA ASP A 362 -18.19 4.06 5.35
C ASP A 362 -17.43 5.39 5.48
N GLY A 363 -17.22 6.06 4.33
CA GLY A 363 -16.52 7.34 4.30
C GLY A 363 -16.30 7.87 2.89
N VAL A 364 -15.82 9.10 2.84
CA VAL A 364 -15.49 9.83 1.61
C VAL A 364 -14.04 10.30 1.70
N HIS A 365 -13.31 10.26 0.60
CA HIS A 365 -12.00 10.89 0.46
C HIS A 365 -11.88 11.55 -0.91
N ASP A 366 -10.89 12.42 -1.06
CA ASP A 366 -10.67 13.18 -2.27
C ASP A 366 -9.31 12.85 -2.89
N LEU A 367 -9.25 12.81 -4.21
CA LEU A 367 -8.01 12.86 -4.97
C LEU A 367 -7.63 14.33 -5.15
N TRP A 368 -6.62 14.78 -4.41
CA TRP A 368 -6.06 16.12 -4.54
C TRP A 368 -4.88 16.14 -5.51
N GLN A 369 -4.66 17.28 -6.14
CA GLN A 369 -3.47 17.59 -6.93
C GLN A 369 -2.95 18.98 -6.62
N ASN A 370 -1.63 19.15 -6.64
CA ASN A 370 -0.97 20.45 -6.75
C ASN A 370 0.34 20.30 -7.57
N SER A 371 1.06 21.40 -7.80
CA SER A 371 2.26 21.47 -8.61
C SER A 371 3.08 22.74 -8.30
N GLY A 372 4.36 22.76 -8.64
CA GLY A 372 5.19 23.95 -8.53
C GLY A 372 6.56 23.81 -9.18
N THR A 373 7.30 24.91 -9.28
CA THR A 373 8.68 24.94 -9.77
C THR A 373 9.66 24.37 -8.74
N MET A 374 10.80 23.85 -9.21
CA MET A 374 11.90 23.32 -8.39
C MET A 374 12.42 24.30 -7.32
N ASP A 375 12.43 25.59 -7.63
CA ASP A 375 12.88 26.66 -6.72
C ASP A 375 11.79 27.16 -5.76
N GLY A 376 10.57 26.63 -5.87
CA GLY A 376 9.40 27.09 -5.10
C GLY A 376 8.92 28.50 -5.44
N SER A 377 9.46 29.16 -6.47
CA SER A 377 9.05 30.53 -6.86
C SER A 377 7.62 30.57 -7.44
N GLN A 378 7.14 29.45 -7.96
CA GLN A 378 5.76 29.26 -8.40
C GLN A 378 5.21 28.00 -7.73
N LEU A 379 4.27 28.17 -6.80
CA LEU A 379 3.46 27.08 -6.25
C LEU A 379 2.02 27.30 -6.68
N GLY A 380 1.35 26.23 -7.11
CA GLY A 380 -0.08 26.23 -7.37
C GLY A 380 -0.90 26.14 -6.08
N GLU A 381 -2.21 26.27 -6.23
CA GLU A 381 -3.18 25.97 -5.17
C GLU A 381 -3.64 24.51 -5.24
N PRO A 382 -3.77 23.79 -4.11
CA PRO A 382 -4.38 22.47 -4.06
C PRO A 382 -5.79 22.44 -4.66
N VAL A 383 -6.04 21.51 -5.58
CA VAL A 383 -7.37 21.26 -6.16
C VAL A 383 -7.79 19.81 -5.98
N SER A 384 -9.06 19.60 -5.63
CA SER A 384 -9.68 18.28 -5.66
C SER A 384 -10.04 17.95 -7.11
N LEU A 385 -9.64 16.78 -7.61
CA LEU A 385 -9.93 16.31 -8.97
C LEU A 385 -11.09 15.30 -9.00
N GLN A 386 -11.23 14.50 -7.94
CA GLN A 386 -12.25 13.45 -7.82
C GLN A 386 -12.66 13.28 -6.36
N THR A 387 -13.94 12.98 -6.13
CA THR A 387 -14.48 12.56 -4.83
C THR A 387 -14.75 11.06 -4.84
N HIS A 388 -14.16 10.31 -3.91
CA HIS A 388 -14.29 8.86 -3.78
C HIS A 388 -15.19 8.53 -2.60
N VAL A 389 -16.32 7.86 -2.84
CA VAL A 389 -17.26 7.40 -1.81
C VAL A 389 -17.10 5.90 -1.62
N THR A 390 -16.93 5.45 -0.37
CA THR A 390 -16.84 4.02 -0.04
C THR A 390 -18.09 3.55 0.70
N PHE A 391 -18.64 2.43 0.24
CA PHE A 391 -19.67 1.65 0.90
C PHE A 391 -19.08 0.30 1.36
N ARG A 392 -19.51 -0.20 2.51
CA ARG A 392 -19.21 -1.55 3.00
C ARG A 392 -20.40 -2.46 2.79
N GLN A 393 -20.12 -3.68 2.38
CA GLN A 393 -21.03 -4.79 2.52
C GLN A 393 -21.40 -4.97 4.00
N ALA A 394 -22.67 -5.21 4.27
CA ALA A 394 -23.17 -5.60 5.57
C ALA A 394 -23.96 -6.92 5.49
N PHE A 395 -24.21 -7.51 6.66
CA PHE A 395 -25.17 -8.58 6.84
C PHE A 395 -25.98 -8.27 8.10
N ASP A 396 -27.29 -8.10 7.94
CA ASP A 396 -28.22 -7.69 9.01
C ASP A 396 -27.78 -6.39 9.70
N GLY A 397 -27.33 -5.39 8.92
CA GLY A 397 -26.83 -4.10 9.42
C GLY A 397 -25.42 -4.13 10.02
N VAL A 398 -24.78 -5.30 10.13
CA VAL A 398 -23.42 -5.42 10.68
C VAL A 398 -22.39 -5.41 9.54
N PRO A 399 -21.47 -4.42 9.49
CA PRO A 399 -20.58 -4.22 8.35
C PRO A 399 -19.41 -5.22 8.30
N VAL A 400 -18.92 -5.47 7.09
CA VAL A 400 -17.58 -5.99 6.85
C VAL A 400 -16.54 -4.95 7.31
N ILE A 401 -15.51 -5.42 8.00
CA ILE A 401 -14.44 -4.57 8.56
C ILE A 401 -13.09 -4.79 7.86
N THR A 402 -12.89 -5.86 7.08
CA THR A 402 -11.64 -6.12 6.33
C THR A 402 -11.28 -4.97 5.36
N PRO A 403 -10.04 -4.46 5.33
CA PRO A 403 -9.60 -3.50 4.32
C PRO A 403 -9.62 -4.09 2.90
N GLY A 404 -10.18 -3.37 1.93
CA GLY A 404 -10.16 -3.78 0.53
C GLY A 404 -10.99 -5.03 0.19
N ARG A 405 -11.86 -5.51 1.11
CA ARG A 405 -12.82 -6.60 0.86
C ARG A 405 -14.21 -6.21 1.35
N GLY A 406 -15.25 -6.72 0.70
CA GLY A 406 -16.63 -6.36 1.04
C GLY A 406 -16.85 -4.86 0.96
N GLU A 407 -16.29 -4.20 -0.05
CA GLU A 407 -16.44 -2.76 -0.28
C GLU A 407 -16.78 -2.45 -1.74
N ILE A 408 -17.50 -1.33 -1.92
CA ILE A 408 -17.66 -0.63 -3.19
C ILE A 408 -17.10 0.77 -3.00
N ARG A 409 -16.01 1.11 -3.71
CA ARG A 409 -15.49 2.47 -3.79
C ARG A 409 -15.79 3.03 -5.16
N VAL A 410 -16.59 4.08 -5.22
CA VAL A 410 -16.99 4.79 -6.44
C VAL A 410 -16.28 6.13 -6.49
N ALA A 411 -15.58 6.43 -7.58
CA ALA A 411 -14.99 7.73 -7.82
C ALA A 411 -15.85 8.55 -8.76
N LEU A 412 -16.19 9.75 -8.32
CA LEU A 412 -16.89 10.78 -9.07
C LEU A 412 -15.90 11.87 -9.45
N ASP A 413 -15.96 12.39 -10.67
CA ASP A 413 -15.35 13.68 -10.97
C ASP A 413 -16.19 14.83 -10.38
N ASN A 414 -15.68 16.06 -10.49
CA ASN A 414 -16.35 17.24 -9.93
C ASN A 414 -17.66 17.63 -10.67
N ASP A 415 -17.96 17.03 -11.82
CA ASP A 415 -19.26 17.16 -12.48
C ASP A 415 -20.30 16.15 -11.93
N GLY A 416 -19.86 15.22 -11.09
CA GLY A 416 -20.68 14.13 -10.55
C GLY A 416 -20.75 12.90 -11.47
N THR A 417 -19.84 12.77 -12.43
CA THR A 417 -19.77 11.60 -13.32
C THR A 417 -19.00 10.47 -12.66
N VAL A 418 -19.55 9.25 -12.64
CA VAL A 418 -18.80 8.07 -12.18
C VAL A 418 -17.72 7.73 -13.22
N VAL A 419 -16.46 7.87 -12.83
CA VAL A 419 -15.30 7.69 -13.72
C VAL A 419 -14.59 6.35 -13.52
N GLN A 420 -14.59 5.84 -12.29
CA GLN A 420 -13.98 4.54 -11.94
C GLN A 420 -14.63 3.95 -10.67
N ALA A 421 -14.55 2.63 -10.50
CA ALA A 421 -14.99 1.96 -9.28
C ALA A 421 -14.18 0.69 -8.94
N HIS A 422 -13.97 0.46 -7.64
CA HIS A 422 -13.55 -0.81 -7.06
C HIS A 422 -14.79 -1.51 -6.49
N LEU A 423 -14.99 -2.79 -6.83
CA LEU A 423 -16.08 -3.63 -6.34
C LEU A 423 -15.49 -4.91 -5.73
N SER A 424 -15.86 -5.24 -4.49
CA SER A 424 -15.37 -6.44 -3.79
C SER A 424 -16.43 -7.13 -2.92
N THR A 425 -17.69 -6.79 -3.12
CA THR A 425 -18.85 -7.44 -2.49
C THR A 425 -19.12 -8.81 -3.09
N ARG A 426 -19.83 -9.66 -2.34
CA ARG A 426 -20.22 -11.02 -2.76
C ARG A 426 -21.58 -11.39 -2.19
N GLU A 427 -22.40 -12.08 -2.98
CA GLU A 427 -23.68 -12.63 -2.53
C GLU A 427 -23.50 -13.58 -1.33
N ALA A 428 -24.43 -13.52 -0.36
CA ALA A 428 -24.49 -14.47 0.76
C ALA A 428 -25.27 -15.72 0.34
N THR A 429 -24.69 -16.91 0.54
CA THR A 429 -25.31 -18.20 0.19
C THR A 429 -25.86 -18.98 1.38
N GLY A 430 -25.58 -18.51 2.60
CA GLY A 430 -26.09 -19.09 3.84
C GLY A 430 -25.28 -18.65 5.06
N SER A 431 -25.60 -19.21 6.23
CA SER A 431 -24.88 -18.95 7.47
C SER A 431 -24.63 -20.23 8.27
N THR A 432 -23.59 -20.20 9.12
CA THR A 432 -23.15 -21.34 9.94
C THR A 432 -22.51 -20.85 11.24
N ARG A 433 -22.59 -21.64 12.31
CA ARG A 433 -21.78 -21.43 13.53
C ARG A 433 -20.44 -22.18 13.49
N THR A 434 -20.27 -23.13 12.57
CA THR A 434 -19.03 -23.93 12.42
C THR A 434 -18.18 -23.37 11.29
N PRO A 435 -16.88 -23.05 11.51
CA PRO A 435 -15.95 -22.68 10.45
C PRO A 435 -15.68 -23.84 9.48
N SER A 436 -15.59 -23.55 8.18
CA SER A 436 -15.10 -24.54 7.18
C SER A 436 -13.63 -24.94 7.38
N SER A 437 -12.84 -24.12 8.10
CA SER A 437 -11.46 -24.45 8.50
C SER A 437 -11.37 -25.54 9.57
N VAL A 438 -12.47 -25.93 10.22
CA VAL A 438 -12.51 -27.07 11.14
C VAL A 438 -12.61 -28.37 10.35
N VAL A 439 -11.46 -28.84 9.86
CA VAL A 439 -11.34 -30.21 9.34
C VAL A 439 -11.47 -31.18 10.50
N SER A 440 -12.61 -31.85 10.59
CA SER A 440 -12.79 -32.97 11.51
C SER A 440 -11.75 -34.05 11.18
N PRO A 441 -10.92 -34.51 12.14
CA PRO A 441 -9.97 -35.56 11.86
C PRO A 441 -10.70 -36.86 11.46
N PRO A 442 -10.08 -37.72 10.64
CA PRO A 442 -10.57 -39.09 10.45
C PRO A 442 -10.77 -39.75 11.81
N SER A 443 -11.80 -40.60 11.93
CA SER A 443 -12.26 -41.18 13.20
C SER A 443 -11.21 -42.08 13.88
N GLY A 444 -10.28 -41.46 14.60
CA GLY A 444 -9.22 -42.10 15.38
C GLY A 444 -9.29 -41.68 16.85
N GLN A 445 -9.14 -42.65 17.76
CA GLN A 445 -9.18 -42.42 19.19
C GLN A 445 -7.92 -41.67 19.68
N GLY A 446 -7.99 -40.34 19.66
CA GLY A 446 -6.97 -39.47 20.25
C GLY A 446 -7.61 -38.19 20.77
N THR A 447 -7.69 -38.05 22.10
CA THR A 447 -8.16 -36.83 22.77
C THR A 447 -7.13 -35.70 22.60
N ARG A 448 -7.18 -35.04 21.44
CA ARG A 448 -6.56 -33.71 21.30
C ARG A 448 -7.34 -32.76 22.20
N ALA A 449 -6.64 -31.98 23.02
CA ALA A 449 -7.28 -30.92 23.78
C ALA A 449 -8.06 -30.03 22.81
N ALA A 450 -9.37 -29.85 23.06
CA ALA A 450 -10.15 -28.88 22.31
C ALA A 450 -9.47 -27.51 22.44
N ALA A 451 -9.32 -26.78 21.34
CA ALA A 451 -8.88 -25.39 21.42
C ALA A 451 -9.84 -24.66 22.36
N ALA A 452 -9.29 -23.88 23.31
CA ALA A 452 -10.12 -23.10 24.22
C ALA A 452 -11.09 -22.25 23.38
N PRO A 453 -12.39 -22.19 23.75
CA PRO A 453 -13.33 -21.36 23.02
C PRO A 453 -12.82 -19.92 23.01
N LEU A 454 -12.89 -19.26 21.86
CA LEU A 454 -12.54 -17.85 21.74
C LEU A 454 -13.40 -17.03 22.73
N PRO A 455 -12.91 -15.92 23.27
CA PRO A 455 -13.77 -15.03 24.04
C PRO A 455 -14.88 -14.45 23.14
N ARG A 456 -16.03 -14.14 23.75
CA ARG A 456 -17.13 -13.44 23.06
C ARG A 456 -17.02 -11.92 23.22
N ASP A 457 -16.32 -11.45 24.23
CA ASP A 457 -16.00 -10.03 24.42
C ASP A 457 -14.94 -9.59 23.38
N PRO A 458 -15.23 -8.56 22.56
CA PRO A 458 -14.24 -7.91 21.71
C PRO A 458 -12.99 -7.44 22.48
N ALA A 459 -13.13 -6.89 23.69
CA ALA A 459 -12.01 -6.32 24.43
C ALA A 459 -11.03 -7.41 24.90
N GLU A 460 -11.52 -8.48 25.51
CA GLU A 460 -10.70 -9.66 25.89
C GLU A 460 -10.01 -10.29 24.66
N SER A 461 -10.75 -10.48 23.57
CA SER A 461 -10.24 -11.07 22.33
C SER A 461 -9.11 -10.24 21.72
N LEU A 462 -9.29 -8.91 21.68
CA LEU A 462 -8.28 -7.97 21.20
C LEU A 462 -7.06 -7.87 22.11
N ALA A 463 -7.23 -7.91 23.43
CA ALA A 463 -6.11 -7.94 24.38
C ALA A 463 -5.23 -9.19 24.16
N ALA A 464 -5.85 -10.36 23.99
CA ALA A 464 -5.14 -11.60 23.69
C ALA A 464 -4.45 -11.58 22.31
N ALA A 465 -5.07 -10.95 21.30
CA ALA A 465 -4.47 -10.78 19.98
C ALA A 465 -3.29 -9.80 19.99
N GLN A 466 -3.43 -8.68 20.71
CA GLN A 466 -2.37 -7.70 20.90
C GLN A 466 -1.16 -8.32 21.59
N LEU A 467 -1.35 -9.10 22.67
CA LEU A 467 -0.25 -9.78 23.35
C LEU A 467 0.54 -10.70 22.40
N ARG A 468 -0.13 -11.47 21.53
CA ARG A 468 0.53 -12.31 20.51
C ARG A 468 1.30 -11.47 19.48
N LEU A 469 0.74 -10.35 19.03
CA LEU A 469 1.40 -9.43 18.09
C LEU A 469 2.66 -8.82 18.71
N VAL A 470 2.61 -8.40 19.98
CA VAL A 470 3.75 -7.82 20.70
C VAL A 470 4.86 -8.86 20.94
N GLN A 471 4.48 -10.09 21.32
CA GLN A 471 5.43 -11.20 21.43
C GLN A 471 6.10 -11.53 20.08
N HIS A 472 5.35 -11.49 18.97
CA HIS A 472 5.90 -11.70 17.64
C HIS A 472 6.89 -10.58 17.25
N LEU A 473 6.52 -9.31 17.46
CA LEU A 473 7.39 -8.15 17.24
C LEU A 473 8.71 -8.25 18.02
N ALA A 474 8.62 -8.61 19.30
CA ALA A 474 9.79 -8.78 20.16
C ALA A 474 10.74 -9.88 19.66
N VAL A 475 10.20 -10.97 19.13
CA VAL A 475 11.00 -12.05 18.50
C VAL A 475 11.62 -11.58 17.18
N VAL A 476 10.86 -10.91 16.31
CA VAL A 476 11.35 -10.41 15.01
C VAL A 476 12.49 -9.41 15.19
N GLY A 477 12.35 -8.46 16.12
CA GLY A 477 13.39 -7.47 16.41
C GLY A 477 14.65 -8.02 17.06
N SER A 478 14.59 -9.21 17.68
CA SER A 478 15.72 -9.75 18.45
C SER A 478 16.92 -10.14 17.57
N ASP A 479 18.12 -9.99 18.14
CA ASP A 479 19.40 -10.24 17.46
C ASP A 479 20.46 -10.75 18.47
N GLU A 480 21.74 -10.81 18.06
CA GLU A 480 22.84 -11.28 18.93
C GLU A 480 23.15 -10.34 20.11
N GLN A 481 22.67 -9.10 20.08
CA GLN A 481 22.94 -8.05 21.07
C GLN A 481 21.71 -7.68 21.91
N ARG A 482 20.49 -7.92 21.39
CA ARG A 482 19.21 -7.56 22.01
C ARG A 482 18.29 -8.77 22.08
N SER A 483 17.93 -9.18 23.29
CA SER A 483 16.95 -10.24 23.53
C SER A 483 15.52 -9.74 23.27
N ALA A 484 14.60 -10.68 22.98
CA ALA A 484 13.19 -10.38 22.84
C ALA A 484 12.57 -9.77 24.13
N ALA A 485 13.10 -10.08 25.31
CA ALA A 485 12.63 -9.49 26.57
C ALA A 485 12.96 -7.98 26.64
N GLU A 486 14.20 -7.60 26.35
CA GLU A 486 14.63 -6.20 26.35
C GLU A 486 13.86 -5.36 25.32
N ILE A 487 13.60 -5.94 24.13
CA ILE A 487 12.78 -5.28 23.11
C ILE A 487 11.34 -5.11 23.59
N HIS A 488 10.73 -6.16 24.16
CA HIS A 488 9.36 -6.09 24.69
C HIS A 488 9.21 -5.01 25.77
N GLU A 489 10.21 -4.82 26.63
CA GLU A 489 10.22 -3.79 27.68
C GLU A 489 10.35 -2.35 27.11
N GLN A 490 10.89 -2.19 25.90
CA GLN A 490 11.05 -0.90 25.21
C GLN A 490 9.85 -0.48 24.34
N LEU A 491 8.92 -1.39 24.04
CA LEU A 491 7.76 -1.09 23.20
C LEU A 491 6.72 -0.24 23.94
N GLU A 492 6.73 1.08 23.71
CA GLU A 492 5.61 1.96 24.05
C GLU A 492 4.44 1.72 23.07
N ILE A 493 3.30 1.24 23.58
CA ILE A 493 2.12 0.86 22.76
C ILE A 493 0.87 1.60 23.25
N ARG A 494 0.10 2.14 22.30
CA ARG A 494 -1.14 2.90 22.53
C ARG A 494 -2.22 2.43 21.57
N ASP A 495 -3.48 2.47 21.99
CA ASP A 495 -4.61 2.31 21.07
C ASP A 495 -4.84 3.62 20.29
N VAL A 496 -5.04 3.53 18.97
CA VAL A 496 -5.36 4.71 18.14
C VAL A 496 -6.85 5.01 18.30
N PRO A 497 -7.25 6.20 18.80
CA PRO A 497 -8.65 6.53 19.06
C PRO A 497 -9.55 6.39 17.82
N GLY A 498 -10.79 5.94 18.01
CA GLY A 498 -11.78 5.80 16.94
C GLY A 498 -11.55 4.64 15.96
N THR A 499 -10.51 3.81 16.14
CA THR A 499 -10.19 2.69 15.23
C THR A 499 -10.79 1.34 15.62
N LEU A 500 -11.37 1.22 16.81
CA LEU A 500 -12.07 0.01 17.27
C LEU A 500 -13.30 -0.26 16.39
N GLN A 501 -13.37 -1.46 15.82
CA GLN A 501 -14.44 -1.91 14.95
C GLN A 501 -14.83 -3.35 15.31
N VAL A 502 -16.14 -3.63 15.29
CA VAL A 502 -16.72 -4.97 15.45
C VAL A 502 -17.60 -5.23 14.24
N GLY A 503 -17.54 -6.44 13.70
CA GLY A 503 -18.27 -6.81 12.49
C GLY A 503 -17.72 -8.09 11.87
N TYR A 504 -17.61 -8.11 10.55
CA TYR A 504 -17.17 -9.29 9.79
C TYR A 504 -15.80 -9.13 9.16
N GLU A 505 -14.88 -10.06 9.44
CA GLU A 505 -13.65 -10.23 8.65
C GLU A 505 -13.89 -11.29 7.56
N ILE A 506 -13.45 -11.02 6.32
CA ILE A 506 -13.60 -11.91 5.18
C ILE A 506 -12.30 -12.70 4.96
N GLU A 507 -12.38 -14.03 5.02
CA GLU A 507 -11.30 -14.95 4.64
C GLU A 507 -11.82 -16.04 3.70
N GLY A 508 -11.18 -16.22 2.55
CA GLY A 508 -11.60 -17.21 1.55
C GLY A 508 -13.03 -16.95 1.07
N ASN A 509 -13.96 -17.85 1.43
CA ASN A 509 -15.39 -17.75 1.14
C ASN A 509 -16.24 -17.52 2.40
N GLU A 510 -15.64 -17.16 3.54
CA GLU A 510 -16.35 -16.88 4.78
C GLU A 510 -16.23 -15.41 5.16
N ALA A 511 -17.31 -14.86 5.74
CA ALA A 511 -17.30 -13.64 6.54
C ALA A 511 -17.58 -14.04 7.99
N PHE A 512 -16.58 -13.94 8.88
CA PHE A 512 -16.68 -14.42 10.26
C PHE A 512 -16.70 -13.27 11.29
N PRO A 513 -17.38 -13.45 12.44
CA PRO A 513 -17.38 -12.48 13.54
C PRO A 513 -15.97 -12.15 14.03
N ALA A 514 -15.64 -10.86 14.01
CA ALA A 514 -14.34 -10.35 14.39
C ALA A 514 -14.44 -8.97 15.03
N ALA A 515 -13.42 -8.66 15.83
CA ALA A 515 -13.12 -7.30 16.27
C ALA A 515 -11.73 -6.92 15.78
N ARG A 516 -11.50 -5.63 15.56
CA ARG A 516 -10.17 -5.08 15.28
C ARG A 516 -10.01 -3.70 15.88
N LYS A 517 -8.77 -3.32 16.16
CA LYS A 517 -8.35 -1.95 16.49
C LYS A 517 -6.97 -1.68 15.92
N LEU A 518 -6.64 -0.42 15.70
CA LEU A 518 -5.29 -0.01 15.35
C LEU A 518 -4.52 0.33 16.62
N ILE A 519 -3.28 -0.13 16.73
CA ILE A 519 -2.34 0.29 17.77
C ILE A 519 -1.22 1.11 17.16
N GLU A 520 -0.73 2.10 17.89
CA GLU A 520 0.49 2.85 17.61
C GLU A 520 1.62 2.34 18.51
N ILE A 521 2.81 2.17 17.93
CA ILE A 521 4.02 1.69 18.58
C ILE A 521 5.12 2.74 18.40
N GLY A 522 5.70 3.20 19.50
CA GLY A 522 6.70 4.26 19.54
C GLY A 522 6.44 5.33 20.59
N GLN A 523 7.48 6.12 20.88
CA GLN A 523 7.38 7.24 21.82
C GLN A 523 6.45 8.34 21.26
N GLN A 524 5.79 9.07 22.15
CA GLN A 524 4.74 10.02 21.77
C GLN A 524 5.24 11.12 20.81
N ASP A 525 6.47 11.57 21.01
CA ASP A 525 7.12 12.64 20.26
C ASP A 525 8.17 12.10 19.26
N SER A 526 8.23 10.77 19.06
CA SER A 526 9.08 10.19 18.01
C SER A 526 8.47 10.44 16.63
N MET A 527 9.32 10.75 15.66
CA MET A 527 8.95 10.82 14.24
C MET A 527 8.87 9.43 13.57
N TYR A 528 9.33 8.38 14.24
CA TYR A 528 9.39 6.99 13.76
C TYR A 528 8.36 6.11 14.49
N LYS A 529 7.10 6.47 14.30
CA LYS A 529 5.95 5.72 14.84
C LYS A 529 5.50 4.67 13.84
N THR A 530 4.99 3.57 14.36
CA THR A 530 4.39 2.50 13.54
C THR A 530 2.96 2.27 13.95
N GLN A 531 2.07 2.08 12.98
CA GLN A 531 0.70 1.68 13.25
C GLN A 531 0.42 0.25 12.74
N ARG A 532 -0.38 -0.53 13.48
CA ARG A 532 -0.68 -1.93 13.18
C ARG A 532 -2.10 -2.31 13.53
N TRP A 533 -2.73 -3.13 12.69
CA TRP A 533 -4.01 -3.75 13.03
C TRP A 533 -3.81 -4.90 14.02
N VAL A 534 -4.46 -4.80 15.17
CA VAL A 534 -4.79 -5.95 16.02
C VAL A 534 -6.15 -6.46 15.55
N VAL A 535 -6.20 -7.69 15.03
CA VAL A 535 -7.45 -8.36 14.60
C VAL A 535 -7.65 -9.60 15.47
N ALA A 536 -8.88 -9.81 15.94
CA ALA A 536 -9.26 -10.95 16.75
C ALA A 536 -10.58 -11.57 16.27
N PRO A 537 -10.62 -12.87 15.90
CA PRO A 537 -11.88 -13.58 15.71
C PRO A 537 -12.62 -13.69 17.04
N LEU A 538 -13.95 -13.60 17.00
CA LEU A 538 -14.82 -13.71 18.17
C LEU A 538 -15.48 -15.11 18.23
N ALA A 539 -15.98 -15.49 19.41
CA ALA A 539 -16.85 -16.65 19.56
C ALA A 539 -18.11 -16.57 18.68
N ARG A 540 -18.55 -17.75 18.21
CA ARG A 540 -19.69 -18.01 17.31
C ARG A 540 -20.79 -18.79 18.05
#